data_AF-A0A8B8E8G2-F1
#
_entry.id   AF-A0A8B8E8G2-F1
#
_cell.length_a   1.000
_cell.length_b   1.000
_cell.length_c   1.000
_cell.angle_alpha   90.00
_cell.angle_beta   90.00
_cell.angle_gamma   90.00
#
_symmetry.space_group_name_H-M   'P 1'
#
loop_
_entity.id
_entity.type
_entity.pdbx_description
1 polymer ?
#
loop_
_entity_poly.entity_id
_entity_poly.type
_entity_poly.pdbx_seq_one_letter_code
_entity_poly.pdbx_strand_id
1 'polypeptide(L)'
;MLTTLCISLMLTGGAEGETFSVGDVETWMSRTSHLMNLFDTVSAALFQFDSVGEILENLAAMVPVPAFPGHRGEAVLSVLDQNSVLYLNYNLPSMHQSEWRFLFSNTVFGDSFSQLVTNITNQGPTLLVLRDKRGHLFGGVAADSWQCRAKFYGKQCRPEITSSPSCFLFTLSPHYGIYTPTMYNENFMYLNQGQTTLLNGLGMGGQMEYFGLWIDSNFNHGHSKAKPKCTTYGSPQLSAEPEFEVDVIEVWALGPEKREEGDSDEEGEKTVKKSILQGNTESKAMLELIGKTRASEGFRELEDEEEEQTEEIKRKMNTIPKLL
;
A
#
# COMPACT_ATOMS: atom_id res chain seq x y z
N MET A 1 16.25 8.94 19.43
CA MET A 1 15.78 8.36 18.13
C MET A 1 16.95 7.74 17.37
N LEU A 2 18.06 8.48 17.14
CA LEU A 2 19.36 7.92 16.70
C LEU A 2 19.92 6.86 17.67
N THR A 3 19.67 7.02 18.96
CA THR A 3 20.00 6.07 20.01
C THR A 3 19.26 4.76 19.96
N THR A 4 17.95 4.81 19.78
CA THR A 4 17.10 3.62 19.73
C THR A 4 17.53 2.69 18.58
N LEU A 5 18.03 3.28 17.49
CA LEU A 5 18.57 2.62 16.31
C LEU A 5 19.88 1.84 16.60
N CYS A 6 20.83 2.43 17.33
CA CYS A 6 22.07 1.75 17.72
C CYS A 6 21.86 0.72 18.83
N ILE A 7 20.89 0.93 19.71
CA ILE A 7 20.55 0.04 20.82
C ILE A 7 19.94 -1.27 20.30
N SER A 8 19.04 -1.21 19.32
CA SER A 8 18.44 -2.44 18.75
C SER A 8 19.48 -3.30 18.02
N LEU A 9 20.46 -2.67 17.36
CA LEU A 9 21.56 -3.34 16.66
C LEU A 9 22.70 -3.83 17.59
N MET A 10 22.87 -3.25 18.78
CA MET A 10 23.97 -3.59 19.71
C MET A 10 23.56 -4.35 20.98
N LEU A 11 22.27 -4.34 21.37
CA LEU A 11 21.79 -5.08 22.55
C LEU A 11 21.74 -6.61 22.36
N THR A 12 22.02 -7.13 21.16
CA THR A 12 22.10 -8.57 20.90
C THR A 12 23.50 -9.17 21.15
N GLY A 13 24.47 -8.38 21.64
CA GLY A 13 25.86 -8.81 21.80
C GLY A 13 26.55 -8.47 23.13
N GLY A 14 25.83 -8.01 24.16
CA GLY A 14 26.43 -7.65 25.45
C GLY A 14 26.57 -8.84 26.40
N ALA A 15 27.76 -9.00 26.99
CA ALA A 15 28.02 -9.97 28.07
C ALA A 15 27.05 -9.76 29.25
N GLU A 16 26.68 -10.85 29.92
CA GLU A 16 25.72 -10.89 31.04
C GLU A 16 26.00 -9.78 32.08
N GLY A 17 25.07 -8.81 32.19
CA GLY A 17 24.99 -7.91 33.35
C GLY A 17 25.01 -6.40 33.07
N GLU A 18 25.36 -5.94 31.87
CA GLU A 18 25.35 -4.50 31.55
C GLU A 18 24.10 -4.09 30.78
N THR A 19 23.16 -3.42 31.46
CA THR A 19 22.01 -2.78 30.80
C THR A 19 22.41 -1.38 30.35
N PHE A 20 22.60 -1.19 29.05
CA PHE A 20 22.88 0.13 28.48
C PHE A 20 21.58 0.91 28.30
N SER A 21 21.52 2.13 28.83
CA SER A 21 20.39 3.02 28.61
C SER A 21 20.49 3.73 27.25
N VAL A 22 19.39 4.35 26.85
CA VAL A 22 19.32 5.17 25.63
C VAL A 22 20.39 6.27 25.65
N GLY A 23 20.53 6.99 26.76
CA GLY A 23 21.52 8.06 26.89
C GLY A 23 22.98 7.58 26.83
N ASP A 24 23.26 6.35 27.26
CA ASP A 24 24.63 5.80 27.25
C ASP A 24 25.11 5.57 25.82
N VAL A 25 24.22 5.04 24.96
CA VAL A 25 24.53 4.82 23.55
C VAL A 25 24.62 6.14 22.78
N GLU A 26 23.80 7.15 23.12
CA GLU A 26 23.88 8.51 22.56
C GLU A 26 25.24 9.14 22.84
N THR A 27 25.68 9.01 24.09
CA THR A 27 26.96 9.52 24.57
C THR A 27 28.13 8.78 23.92
N TRP A 28 28.02 7.47 23.74
CA TRP A 28 29.05 6.68 23.06
C TRP A 28 29.14 6.99 21.56
N MET A 29 27.99 7.10 20.89
CA MET A 29 27.89 7.40 19.46
C MET A 29 28.47 8.79 19.15
N SER A 30 28.11 9.80 19.94
CA SER A 30 28.65 11.16 19.81
C SER A 30 30.16 11.27 20.09
N ARG A 31 30.72 10.34 20.88
CA ARG A 31 32.18 10.26 21.13
C ARG A 31 32.93 9.48 20.04
N THR A 32 32.24 8.64 19.28
CA THR A 32 32.86 7.76 18.30
C THR A 32 32.75 8.36 16.90
N SER A 33 33.69 9.21 16.55
CA SER A 33 33.74 9.90 15.24
C SER A 33 33.70 8.96 14.04
N HIS A 34 34.24 7.74 14.17
CA HIS A 34 34.24 6.75 13.09
C HIS A 34 32.85 6.18 12.81
N LEU A 35 32.03 6.01 13.86
CA LEU A 35 30.67 5.49 13.72
C LEU A 35 29.73 6.56 13.17
N MET A 36 29.92 7.82 13.58
CA MET A 36 29.25 8.97 12.98
C MET A 36 29.62 9.11 11.49
N ASN A 37 30.91 9.03 11.14
CA ASN A 37 31.35 9.08 9.74
C ASN A 37 30.82 7.91 8.92
N LEU A 38 30.78 6.70 9.49
CA LEU A 38 30.16 5.54 8.82
C LEU A 38 28.67 5.78 8.60
N PHE A 39 27.97 6.29 9.61
CA PHE A 39 26.56 6.61 9.52
C PHE A 39 26.29 7.69 8.47
N ASP A 40 27.09 8.77 8.44
CA ASP A 40 27.03 9.82 7.43
C ASP A 40 27.30 9.24 6.03
N THR A 41 28.31 8.39 5.88
CA THR A 41 28.66 7.79 4.59
C THR A 41 27.55 6.86 4.10
N VAL A 42 27.02 6.01 4.99
CA VAL A 42 25.91 5.10 4.68
C VAL A 42 24.65 5.89 4.37
N SER A 43 24.38 6.95 5.12
CA SER A 43 23.18 7.75 4.90
C SER A 43 23.27 8.60 3.63
N ALA A 44 24.44 9.14 3.32
CA ALA A 44 24.71 9.81 2.05
C ALA A 44 24.58 8.83 0.87
N ALA A 45 25.11 7.61 1.01
CA ALA A 45 25.05 6.60 -0.05
C ALA A 45 23.65 6.02 -0.26
N LEU A 46 22.88 5.81 0.81
CA LEU A 46 21.54 5.24 0.74
C LEU A 46 20.48 6.31 0.46
N PHE A 47 20.62 7.50 1.01
CA PHE A 47 19.54 8.48 1.03
C PHE A 47 19.91 9.82 0.37
N GLN A 48 21.13 9.96 -0.19
CA GLN A 48 21.61 11.18 -0.88
C GLN A 48 21.64 12.45 -0.01
N PHE A 49 21.84 12.32 1.31
CA PHE A 49 22.01 13.49 2.20
C PHE A 49 23.46 13.81 2.46
N ASP A 50 23.77 15.10 2.54
CA ASP A 50 25.12 15.58 2.83
C ASP A 50 25.42 15.63 4.36
N SER A 51 24.40 15.53 5.22
CA SER A 51 24.59 15.49 6.69
C SER A 51 23.42 14.89 7.50
N VAL A 52 23.68 14.40 8.72
CA VAL A 52 22.63 13.99 9.69
C VAL A 52 21.61 15.08 10.00
N GLY A 53 22.02 16.35 9.99
CA GLY A 53 21.12 17.48 10.25
C GLY A 53 20.05 17.61 9.16
N GLU A 54 20.46 17.48 7.91
CA GLU A 54 19.57 17.51 6.75
C GLU A 54 18.63 16.30 6.70
N ILE A 55 19.11 15.13 7.16
CA ILE A 55 18.28 13.94 7.35
C ILE A 55 17.18 14.21 8.38
N LEU A 56 17.50 14.82 9.52
CA LEU A 56 16.52 15.11 10.59
C LEU A 56 15.48 16.16 10.17
N GLU A 57 15.90 17.18 9.42
CA GLU A 57 14.98 18.20 8.90
C GLU A 57 14.07 17.67 7.78
N ASN A 58 14.58 16.78 6.93
CA ASN A 58 13.84 16.22 5.79
C ASN A 58 13.20 14.85 6.05
N LEU A 59 13.47 14.22 7.20
CA LEU A 59 12.93 12.89 7.57
C LEU A 59 11.40 12.87 7.50
N ALA A 60 10.75 13.94 7.93
CA ALA A 60 9.29 14.08 7.87
C ALA A 60 8.76 14.20 6.44
N ALA A 61 9.57 14.71 5.50
CA ALA A 61 9.23 14.78 4.08
C ALA A 61 9.56 13.48 3.32
N MET A 62 10.49 12.68 3.85
CA MET A 62 10.94 11.41 3.26
C MET A 62 10.14 10.18 3.67
N VAL A 63 9.54 10.23 4.87
CA VAL A 63 8.64 9.18 5.33
C VAL A 63 7.30 9.50 4.69
N PRO A 64 6.83 8.77 3.66
CA PRO A 64 5.50 8.98 3.12
C PRO A 64 4.51 8.96 4.27
N VAL A 65 3.88 10.11 4.52
CA VAL A 65 2.84 10.21 5.54
C VAL A 65 1.65 9.47 4.96
N PRO A 66 1.18 8.41 5.61
CA PRO A 66 0.10 7.65 5.04
C PRO A 66 -1.15 8.52 4.93
N ALA A 67 -1.66 8.68 3.70
CA ALA A 67 -2.85 9.48 3.46
C ALA A 67 -4.09 8.65 3.82
N PHE A 68 -4.92 9.17 4.72
CA PHE A 68 -6.17 8.54 5.17
C PHE A 68 -7.38 9.39 4.74
N PRO A 69 -7.95 9.17 3.54
CA PRO A 69 -9.17 9.86 3.14
C PRO A 69 -10.33 9.48 4.06
N GLY A 70 -11.06 10.48 4.59
CA GLY A 70 -12.35 10.28 5.26
C GLY A 70 -12.33 9.94 6.75
N HIS A 71 -11.18 9.62 7.35
CA HIS A 71 -11.08 9.41 8.81
C HIS A 71 -10.73 10.74 9.50
N ARG A 72 -11.78 11.51 9.85
CA ARG A 72 -11.63 12.79 10.55
C ARG A 72 -11.12 12.56 11.98
N GLY A 73 -9.81 12.67 12.19
CA GLY A 73 -9.23 13.08 13.47
C GLY A 73 -8.79 11.99 14.45
N GLU A 74 -8.94 10.70 14.12
CA GLU A 74 -8.26 9.63 14.86
C GLU A 74 -7.03 9.19 14.07
N ALA A 75 -5.84 9.50 14.60
CA ALA A 75 -4.60 8.99 14.04
C ALA A 75 -4.59 7.46 14.21
N VAL A 76 -4.91 6.73 13.15
CA VAL A 76 -4.74 5.28 13.12
C VAL A 76 -3.25 5.01 13.27
N LEU A 77 -2.86 4.39 14.38
CA LEU A 77 -1.49 3.97 14.61
C LEU A 77 -1.17 2.84 13.64
N SER A 78 -0.35 3.12 12.62
CA SER A 78 0.17 2.08 11.74
C SER A 78 1.10 1.15 12.53
N VAL A 79 1.10 -0.13 12.15
CA VAL A 79 2.07 -1.11 12.64
C VAL A 79 3.49 -0.82 12.18
N LEU A 80 3.66 -0.03 11.11
CA LEU A 80 4.96 0.37 10.60
C LEU A 80 5.54 1.51 11.45
N ASP A 81 6.73 1.27 12.00
CA ASP A 81 7.54 2.34 12.57
C ASP A 81 8.26 3.12 11.47
N GLN A 82 8.82 4.27 11.83
CA GLN A 82 9.49 5.17 10.90
C GLN A 82 10.65 4.47 10.16
N ASN A 83 11.37 3.56 10.81
CA ASN A 83 12.47 2.82 10.20
C ASN A 83 11.97 1.82 9.15
N SER A 84 10.89 1.11 9.45
CA SER A 84 10.26 0.20 8.49
C SER A 84 9.76 0.93 7.27
N VAL A 85 9.16 2.11 7.45
CA VAL A 85 8.73 2.94 6.33
C VAL A 85 9.92 3.33 5.46
N LEU A 86 11.00 3.87 6.05
CA LEU A 86 12.21 4.26 5.29
C LEU A 86 12.86 3.07 4.58
N TYR A 87 12.98 1.92 5.26
CA TYR A 87 13.58 0.72 4.70
C TYR A 87 12.78 0.21 3.51
N LEU A 88 11.46 0.13 3.63
CA LEU A 88 10.59 -0.28 2.52
C LEU A 88 10.63 0.74 1.39
N ASN A 89 10.55 2.04 1.70
CA ASN A 89 10.59 3.13 0.73
C ASN A 89 11.85 3.07 -0.14
N TYR A 90 13.03 2.87 0.48
CA TYR A 90 14.29 2.73 -0.24
C TYR A 90 14.30 1.56 -1.24
N ASN A 91 13.52 0.50 -0.98
CA ASN A 91 13.42 -0.67 -1.85
C ASN A 91 12.30 -0.57 -2.89
N LEU A 92 11.55 0.54 -2.93
CA LEU A 92 10.56 0.83 -3.96
C LEU A 92 11.17 1.68 -5.08
N PRO A 93 10.67 1.61 -6.34
CA PRO A 93 11.06 2.55 -7.40
C PRO A 93 10.69 3.99 -7.03
N SER A 94 11.47 4.96 -7.50
CA SER A 94 11.32 6.39 -7.17
C SER A 94 9.90 6.96 -7.33
N MET A 95 9.15 6.53 -8.36
CA MET A 95 7.75 6.95 -8.57
C MET A 95 6.79 6.52 -7.45
N HIS A 96 7.13 5.47 -6.70
CA HIS A 96 6.30 4.87 -5.65
C HIS A 96 6.79 5.22 -4.23
N GLN A 97 7.83 6.07 -4.13
CA GLN A 97 8.43 6.50 -2.87
C GLN A 97 7.72 7.69 -2.24
N SER A 98 6.99 8.50 -3.01
CA SER A 98 6.46 9.78 -2.51
C SER A 98 5.12 9.69 -1.80
N GLU A 99 4.26 8.73 -2.15
CA GLU A 99 2.88 8.68 -1.66
C GLU A 99 2.42 7.25 -1.37
N TRP A 100 2.04 6.99 -0.13
CA TRP A 100 1.40 5.74 0.31
C TRP A 100 -0.02 6.06 0.77
N ARG A 101 -1.01 5.42 0.16
CA ARG A 101 -2.43 5.64 0.48
C ARG A 101 -2.96 4.47 1.28
N PHE A 102 -3.60 4.74 2.40
CA PHE A 102 -4.20 3.67 3.20
C PHE A 102 -5.36 3.02 2.46
N LEU A 103 -5.38 1.70 2.40
CA LEU A 103 -6.49 0.94 1.82
C LEU A 103 -7.26 0.16 2.88
N PHE A 104 -6.54 -0.53 3.77
CA PHE A 104 -7.16 -1.45 4.70
C PHE A 104 -6.29 -1.66 5.95
N SER A 105 -6.94 -1.76 7.10
CA SER A 105 -6.41 -2.41 8.30
C SER A 105 -7.52 -3.15 9.02
N ASN A 106 -7.25 -4.33 9.55
CA ASN A 106 -8.24 -5.05 10.35
C ASN A 106 -8.55 -4.36 11.68
N THR A 107 -7.66 -3.50 12.19
CA THR A 107 -7.94 -2.68 13.38
C THR A 107 -9.01 -1.62 13.13
N VAL A 108 -9.22 -1.22 11.87
CA VAL A 108 -10.18 -0.19 11.45
C VAL A 108 -11.45 -0.82 10.85
N PHE A 109 -11.27 -1.80 9.96
CA PHE A 109 -12.34 -2.42 9.18
C PHE A 109 -12.84 -3.75 9.76
N GLY A 110 -12.18 -4.25 10.81
CA GLY A 110 -12.44 -5.56 11.42
C GLY A 110 -11.83 -6.73 10.64
N ASP A 111 -11.92 -7.92 11.23
CA ASP A 111 -11.36 -9.16 10.69
C ASP A 111 -12.26 -9.76 9.59
N SER A 112 -12.28 -9.12 8.41
CA SER A 112 -13.12 -9.56 7.29
C SER A 112 -12.33 -9.63 5.97
N PHE A 113 -12.13 -10.85 5.46
CA PHE A 113 -11.48 -11.07 4.18
C PHE A 113 -12.25 -10.44 3.02
N SER A 114 -13.59 -10.46 3.06
CA SER A 114 -14.41 -9.80 2.04
C SER A 114 -14.17 -8.28 2.01
N GLN A 115 -14.00 -7.64 3.17
CA GLN A 115 -13.67 -6.22 3.23
C GLN A 115 -12.25 -5.95 2.73
N LEU A 116 -11.28 -6.79 3.10
CA LEU A 116 -9.92 -6.71 2.57
C LEU A 116 -9.94 -6.73 1.04
N VAL A 117 -10.55 -7.76 0.44
CA VAL A 117 -10.62 -7.91 -1.03
C VAL A 117 -11.29 -6.71 -1.69
N THR A 118 -12.39 -6.22 -1.14
CA THR A 118 -13.11 -5.06 -1.68
C THR A 118 -12.24 -3.80 -1.70
N ASN A 119 -11.45 -3.56 -0.66
CA ASN A 119 -10.63 -2.35 -0.55
C ASN A 119 -9.34 -2.40 -1.37
N ILE A 120 -8.76 -3.58 -1.60
CA ILE A 120 -7.46 -3.70 -2.30
C ILE A 120 -7.59 -3.91 -3.81
N THR A 121 -8.77 -4.31 -4.28
CA THR A 121 -9.02 -4.59 -5.70
C THR A 121 -8.96 -3.31 -6.52
N ASN A 122 -8.34 -3.37 -7.70
CA ASN A 122 -8.23 -2.22 -8.64
C ASN A 122 -7.48 -0.98 -8.11
N GLN A 123 -6.69 -1.12 -7.04
CA GLN A 123 -5.92 0.00 -6.46
C GLN A 123 -4.53 0.22 -7.05
N GLY A 124 -4.03 -0.71 -7.88
CA GLY A 124 -2.67 -0.66 -8.44
C GLY A 124 -1.66 -1.42 -7.59
N PRO A 125 -0.35 -1.07 -7.65
CA PRO A 125 0.66 -1.70 -6.82
C PRO A 125 0.37 -1.44 -5.34
N THR A 126 0.54 -2.47 -4.52
CA THR A 126 0.22 -2.39 -3.09
C THR A 126 1.34 -2.94 -2.22
N LEU A 127 1.46 -2.38 -1.02
CA LEU A 127 2.29 -2.87 0.06
C LEU A 127 1.38 -3.54 1.09
N LEU A 128 1.55 -4.85 1.26
CA LEU A 128 0.87 -5.67 2.25
C LEU A 128 1.81 -5.89 3.43
N VAL A 129 1.37 -5.52 4.63
CA VAL A 129 2.10 -5.64 5.89
C VAL A 129 1.31 -6.52 6.84
N LEU A 130 1.98 -7.49 7.47
CA LEU A 130 1.41 -8.39 8.44
C LEU A 130 2.23 -8.43 9.72
N ARG A 131 1.54 -8.40 10.84
CA ARG A 131 2.07 -8.78 12.14
C ARG A 131 1.40 -10.06 12.61
N ASP A 132 2.20 -11.07 12.95
CA ASP A 132 1.67 -12.26 13.62
C ASP A 132 1.47 -12.02 15.12
N LYS A 133 0.69 -12.89 15.78
CA LYS A 133 0.50 -12.80 17.24
C LYS A 133 1.77 -13.01 18.08
N ARG A 134 2.87 -13.41 17.45
CA ARG A 134 4.20 -13.54 18.07
C ARG A 134 5.08 -12.32 17.81
N GLY A 135 4.54 -11.25 17.22
CA GLY A 135 5.20 -9.97 17.02
C GLY A 135 6.17 -9.92 15.84
N HIS A 136 6.21 -10.93 14.97
CA HIS A 136 7.00 -10.86 13.73
C HIS A 136 6.27 -9.96 12.74
N LEU A 137 7.03 -9.07 12.10
CA LEU A 137 6.50 -8.09 11.15
C LEU A 137 7.11 -8.37 9.79
N PHE A 138 6.27 -8.66 8.80
CA PHE A 138 6.68 -9.12 7.48
C PHE A 138 5.59 -8.80 6.45
N GLY A 139 5.84 -9.09 5.18
CA GLY A 139 4.84 -8.82 4.15
C GLY A 139 5.36 -8.97 2.74
N GLY A 140 4.68 -8.30 1.82
CA GLY A 140 5.06 -8.30 0.42
C GLY A 140 4.57 -7.07 -0.33
N VAL A 141 5.30 -6.74 -1.39
CA VAL A 141 4.88 -5.76 -2.38
C VAL A 141 4.32 -6.48 -3.60
N ALA A 142 3.11 -6.11 -3.97
CA ALA A 142 2.38 -6.59 -5.13
C ALA A 142 2.52 -5.55 -6.25
N ALA A 143 3.11 -5.95 -7.38
CA ALA A 143 3.37 -5.06 -8.51
C ALA A 143 2.10 -4.69 -9.30
N ASP A 144 1.22 -5.67 -9.48
CA ASP A 144 -0.04 -5.49 -10.19
C ASP A 144 -1.18 -5.30 -9.21
N SER A 145 -2.29 -4.75 -9.71
CA SER A 145 -3.50 -4.62 -8.93
C SER A 145 -4.09 -5.98 -8.57
N TRP A 146 -4.61 -6.10 -7.34
CA TRP A 146 -5.29 -7.31 -6.90
C TRP A 146 -6.57 -7.55 -7.71
N GLN A 147 -6.75 -8.79 -8.16
CA GLN A 147 -7.95 -9.23 -8.87
C GLN A 147 -8.24 -10.69 -8.49
N CYS A 148 -9.50 -10.99 -8.19
CA CYS A 148 -9.93 -12.36 -7.93
C CYS A 148 -9.73 -13.22 -9.18
N ARG A 149 -8.71 -14.08 -9.15
CA ARG A 149 -8.30 -14.96 -10.24
C ARG A 149 -7.92 -16.31 -9.66
N ALA A 150 -8.51 -17.36 -10.23
CA ALA A 150 -8.23 -18.76 -9.88
C ALA A 150 -6.84 -19.27 -10.32
N LYS A 151 -5.89 -18.37 -10.61
CA LYS A 151 -4.53 -18.66 -11.10
C LYS A 151 -3.56 -17.61 -10.59
N PHE A 152 -2.29 -17.97 -10.49
CA PHE A 152 -1.23 -17.02 -10.20
C PHE A 152 -1.11 -15.96 -11.31
N TYR A 153 -0.76 -14.74 -10.91
CA TYR A 153 -0.50 -13.60 -11.79
C TYR A 153 0.51 -12.66 -11.12
N GLY A 154 0.74 -11.50 -11.74
CA GLY A 154 1.73 -10.52 -11.32
C GLY A 154 2.90 -10.46 -12.30
N LYS A 155 3.77 -9.48 -12.10
CA LYS A 155 4.94 -9.27 -12.96
C LYS A 155 6.19 -9.03 -12.14
N GLN A 156 7.31 -9.40 -12.76
CA GLN A 156 8.61 -8.87 -12.40
C GLN A 156 8.99 -7.77 -13.37
N CYS A 157 9.32 -6.64 -12.79
CA CYS A 157 9.55 -5.37 -13.45
C CYS A 157 11.06 -5.06 -13.36
N ARG A 158 11.73 -4.92 -14.51
CA ARG A 158 13.11 -4.42 -14.49
C ARG A 158 13.06 -2.92 -14.20
N PRO A 159 13.76 -2.43 -13.15
CA PRO A 159 13.73 -1.01 -12.77
C PRO A 159 14.09 -0.06 -13.92
N GLU A 160 14.89 -0.54 -14.87
CA GLU A 160 15.38 0.22 -16.03
C GLU A 160 14.31 0.46 -17.12
N ILE A 161 13.23 -0.32 -17.15
CA ILE A 161 12.30 -0.37 -18.30
C ILE A 161 10.88 0.04 -17.90
N THR A 162 10.48 -0.16 -16.64
CA THR A 162 9.10 0.10 -16.23
C THR A 162 9.03 0.88 -14.93
N SER A 163 8.06 1.78 -14.86
CA SER A 163 7.79 2.59 -13.69
C SER A 163 7.17 1.79 -12.54
N SER A 164 6.63 0.60 -12.79
CA SER A 164 5.97 -0.24 -11.78
C SER A 164 6.97 -1.02 -10.91
N PRO A 165 6.70 -1.22 -9.61
CA PRO A 165 7.55 -2.02 -8.75
C PRO A 165 7.57 -3.49 -9.21
N SER A 166 8.60 -4.23 -8.83
CA SER A 166 8.59 -5.69 -8.90
C SER A 166 7.85 -6.27 -7.70
N CYS A 167 7.23 -7.44 -7.86
CA CYS A 167 6.74 -8.16 -6.68
C CYS A 167 7.93 -8.65 -5.84
N PHE A 168 7.87 -8.50 -4.52
CA PHE A 168 8.86 -9.06 -3.61
C PHE A 168 8.25 -9.32 -2.22
N LEU A 169 8.91 -10.17 -1.43
CA LEU A 169 8.57 -10.37 -0.02
C LEU A 169 9.58 -9.66 0.88
N PHE A 170 9.20 -9.35 2.11
CA PHE A 170 10.10 -8.73 3.07
C PHE A 170 9.85 -9.18 4.51
N THR A 171 10.86 -9.00 5.35
CA THR A 171 10.78 -9.07 6.81
C THR A 171 11.26 -7.74 7.41
N LEU A 172 10.66 -7.31 8.52
CA LEU A 172 11.00 -6.10 9.27
C LEU A 172 11.36 -6.43 10.73
N SER A 173 10.71 -7.44 11.32
CA SER A 173 11.00 -7.94 12.66
C SER A 173 10.90 -9.47 12.69
N PRO A 174 11.85 -10.19 13.33
CA PRO A 174 12.97 -9.68 14.14
C PRO A 174 14.17 -9.18 13.34
N HIS A 175 14.20 -9.39 12.02
CA HIS A 175 15.31 -8.94 11.16
C HIS A 175 14.77 -8.35 9.86
N TYR A 176 15.47 -7.35 9.33
CA TYR A 176 15.18 -6.76 8.03
C TYR A 176 15.66 -7.66 6.88
N GLY A 177 14.83 -7.82 5.85
CA GLY A 177 15.20 -8.57 4.66
C GLY A 177 14.27 -8.28 3.49
N ILE A 178 14.83 -8.24 2.28
CA ILE A 178 14.10 -8.09 1.01
C ILE A 178 14.39 -9.31 0.14
N TYR A 179 13.34 -9.91 -0.41
CA TYR A 179 13.39 -11.16 -1.16
C TYR A 179 12.73 -10.97 -2.52
N THR A 180 13.57 -10.66 -3.51
CA THR A 180 13.14 -10.46 -4.90
C THR A 180 12.99 -11.78 -5.64
N PRO A 181 12.27 -11.82 -6.77
CA PRO A 181 12.02 -13.07 -7.47
C PRO A 181 13.27 -13.78 -7.98
N THR A 182 13.30 -15.10 -7.87
CA THR A 182 14.43 -15.98 -8.24
C THR A 182 14.47 -16.33 -9.74
N MET A 183 13.45 -15.93 -10.51
CA MET A 183 13.21 -16.35 -11.90
C MET A 183 12.85 -17.85 -12.07
N TYR A 184 12.64 -18.61 -11.00
CA TYR A 184 12.34 -20.04 -11.13
C TYR A 184 10.92 -20.31 -11.66
N ASN A 185 9.96 -19.44 -11.32
CA ASN A 185 8.57 -19.50 -11.78
C ASN A 185 7.94 -18.10 -11.76
N GLU A 186 6.71 -17.99 -12.24
CA GLU A 186 5.94 -16.75 -12.33
C GLU A 186 4.78 -16.71 -11.30
N ASN A 187 4.90 -17.46 -10.20
CA ASN A 187 3.85 -17.58 -9.18
C ASN A 187 3.87 -16.40 -8.18
N PHE A 188 3.85 -15.16 -8.68
CA PHE A 188 4.11 -13.98 -7.85
C PHE A 188 2.95 -13.70 -6.89
N MET A 189 1.72 -13.64 -7.41
CA MET A 189 0.55 -13.20 -6.67
C MET A 189 -0.62 -14.14 -6.92
N TYR A 190 -1.44 -14.35 -5.91
CA TYR A 190 -2.66 -15.14 -5.97
C TYR A 190 -3.74 -14.47 -5.12
N LEU A 191 -4.94 -14.32 -5.67
CA LEU A 191 -6.09 -13.88 -4.91
C LEU A 191 -7.32 -14.59 -5.44
N ASN A 192 -8.05 -15.26 -4.55
CA ASN A 192 -9.25 -15.97 -4.93
C ASN A 192 -10.27 -15.94 -3.78
N GLN A 193 -11.55 -15.93 -4.14
CA GLN A 193 -12.65 -15.88 -3.18
C GLN A 193 -13.88 -16.58 -3.75
N GLY A 194 -14.62 -17.30 -2.90
CA GLY A 194 -15.92 -17.89 -3.24
C GLY A 194 -15.86 -19.12 -4.15
N GLN A 195 -14.69 -19.74 -4.35
CA GLN A 195 -14.55 -20.98 -5.12
C GLN A 195 -14.64 -22.21 -4.20
N THR A 196 -15.27 -23.29 -4.66
CA THR A 196 -15.41 -24.52 -3.86
C THR A 196 -14.20 -25.45 -3.99
N THR A 197 -13.53 -25.45 -5.15
CA THR A 197 -12.50 -26.42 -5.50
C THR A 197 -11.08 -25.89 -5.35
N LEU A 198 -10.92 -24.58 -5.24
CA LEU A 198 -9.62 -23.90 -5.14
C LEU A 198 -9.53 -23.15 -3.82
N LEU A 199 -8.29 -22.93 -3.39
CA LEU A 199 -8.02 -22.15 -2.18
C LEU A 199 -8.63 -20.76 -2.28
N ASN A 200 -9.29 -20.33 -1.20
CA ASN A 200 -9.78 -18.97 -1.07
C ASN A 200 -8.88 -18.24 -0.07
N GLY A 201 -8.34 -17.11 -0.49
CA GLY A 201 -7.34 -16.40 0.26
C GLY A 201 -6.44 -15.57 -0.65
N LEU A 202 -5.45 -14.95 -0.02
CA LEU A 202 -4.45 -14.12 -0.66
C LEU A 202 -3.09 -14.77 -0.47
N GLY A 203 -2.36 -14.96 -1.55
CA GLY A 203 -1.06 -15.61 -1.54
C GLY A 203 -0.02 -14.85 -2.35
N MET A 204 1.25 -14.96 -1.94
CA MET A 204 2.40 -14.46 -2.68
C MET A 204 3.52 -15.50 -2.68
N GLY A 205 3.95 -15.88 -3.88
CA GLY A 205 5.11 -16.76 -4.08
C GLY A 205 4.88 -18.21 -3.70
N GLY A 206 5.62 -19.12 -4.31
CA GLY A 206 5.59 -20.55 -4.01
C GLY A 206 4.67 -21.32 -4.95
N GLN A 207 3.85 -22.18 -4.38
CA GLN A 207 2.86 -22.99 -5.09
C GLN A 207 1.61 -23.16 -4.23
N MET A 208 0.54 -23.72 -4.81
CA MET A 208 -0.69 -24.00 -4.06
C MET A 208 -0.38 -24.81 -2.79
N GLU A 209 -1.01 -24.46 -1.67
CA GLU A 209 -0.77 -25.02 -0.32
C GLU A 209 0.61 -24.74 0.31
N TYR A 210 1.53 -24.12 -0.43
CA TYR A 210 2.91 -23.91 -0.02
C TYR A 210 3.41 -22.53 -0.48
N PHE A 211 2.76 -21.49 0.05
CA PHE A 211 3.07 -20.13 -0.32
C PHE A 211 4.21 -19.56 0.54
N GLY A 212 4.99 -18.64 -0.03
CA GLY A 212 5.93 -17.82 0.74
C GLY A 212 5.22 -16.94 1.76
N LEU A 213 4.05 -16.42 1.38
CA LEU A 213 3.10 -15.72 2.24
C LEU A 213 1.68 -16.09 1.85
N TRP A 214 0.86 -16.51 2.81
CA TRP A 214 -0.56 -16.83 2.63
C TRP A 214 -1.41 -16.25 3.74
N ILE A 215 -2.60 -15.76 3.38
CA ILE A 215 -3.68 -15.34 4.26
C ILE A 215 -4.93 -16.10 3.84
N ASP A 216 -5.52 -16.86 4.76
CA ASP A 216 -6.74 -17.61 4.49
C ASP A 216 -7.96 -16.69 4.38
N SER A 217 -8.97 -17.11 3.62
CA SER A 217 -10.26 -16.41 3.55
C SER A 217 -11.00 -16.26 4.89
N ASN A 218 -10.64 -17.06 5.91
CA ASN A 218 -11.12 -16.91 7.27
C ASN A 218 -10.47 -15.73 8.04
N PHE A 219 -9.51 -15.03 7.41
CA PHE A 219 -8.79 -13.87 7.89
C PHE A 219 -7.85 -14.09 9.09
N ASN A 220 -8.15 -15.06 9.96
CA ASN A 220 -7.45 -15.27 11.22
C ASN A 220 -6.14 -16.06 11.08
N HIS A 221 -6.01 -16.86 10.01
CA HIS A 221 -4.88 -17.77 9.84
C HIS A 221 -4.14 -17.50 8.54
N GLY A 222 -2.83 -17.71 8.59
CA GLY A 222 -1.95 -17.64 7.44
C GLY A 222 -0.85 -18.67 7.53
N HIS A 223 -0.02 -18.73 6.49
CA HIS A 223 1.19 -19.52 6.54
C HIS A 223 2.32 -18.87 5.73
N SER A 224 3.56 -19.12 6.14
CA SER A 224 4.78 -18.81 5.42
C SER A 224 5.59 -20.09 5.29
N LYS A 225 5.30 -20.86 4.24
CA LYS A 225 5.88 -22.19 4.03
C LYS A 225 7.05 -22.08 3.06
N ALA A 226 8.27 -22.13 3.62
CA ALA A 226 9.50 -21.94 2.87
C ALA A 226 10.58 -22.96 3.30
N LYS A 227 10.39 -24.27 3.06
CA LYS A 227 11.43 -25.30 3.32
C LYS A 227 12.12 -25.74 2.03
N PRO A 228 13.44 -25.49 1.84
CA PRO A 228 14.32 -24.65 2.67
C PRO A 228 14.15 -23.14 2.41
N LYS A 229 13.60 -22.76 1.25
CA LYS A 229 13.28 -21.39 0.85
C LYS A 229 12.07 -21.41 -0.09
N CYS A 230 11.33 -20.31 -0.17
CA CYS A 230 10.28 -20.12 -1.18
C CYS A 230 10.90 -20.19 -2.58
N THR A 231 10.29 -20.96 -3.49
CA THR A 231 10.82 -21.13 -4.85
C THR A 231 10.76 -19.84 -5.68
N THR A 232 9.69 -19.04 -5.52
CA THR A 232 9.48 -17.81 -6.29
C THR A 232 10.37 -16.66 -5.83
N TYR A 233 10.52 -16.45 -4.53
CA TYR A 233 11.22 -15.28 -3.96
C TYR A 233 12.54 -15.60 -3.27
N GLY A 234 12.88 -16.89 -3.10
CA GLY A 234 14.07 -17.28 -2.35
C GLY A 234 14.01 -16.85 -0.88
N SER A 235 12.84 -16.46 -0.38
CA SER A 235 12.64 -16.01 0.99
C SER A 235 12.74 -17.21 1.95
N PRO A 236 13.25 -17.00 3.16
CA PRO A 236 13.05 -17.93 4.27
C PRO A 236 11.58 -17.88 4.72
N GLN A 237 11.28 -18.62 5.78
CA GLN A 237 10.05 -18.41 6.55
C GLN A 237 10.03 -16.97 7.08
N LEU A 238 8.94 -16.25 6.83
CA LEU A 238 8.78 -14.84 7.20
C LEU A 238 8.20 -14.67 8.61
N SER A 239 7.27 -15.55 8.97
CA SER A 239 6.59 -15.58 10.26
C SER A 239 7.40 -16.32 11.33
N ALA A 240 6.97 -16.21 12.58
CA ALA A 240 7.60 -16.92 13.70
C ALA A 240 7.54 -18.45 13.53
N GLU A 241 6.44 -18.96 12.95
CA GLU A 241 6.17 -20.38 12.68
C GLU A 241 5.61 -20.57 11.26
N PRO A 242 5.70 -21.79 10.67
CA PRO A 242 5.24 -22.02 9.31
C PRO A 242 3.76 -21.69 9.11
N GLU A 243 2.91 -22.02 10.08
CA GLU A 243 1.55 -21.55 10.22
C GLU A 243 1.50 -20.46 11.29
N PHE A 244 0.70 -19.42 11.08
CA PHE A 244 0.60 -18.30 12.02
C PHE A 244 -0.84 -17.80 12.16
N GLU A 245 -1.11 -17.21 13.33
CA GLU A 245 -2.32 -16.43 13.56
C GLU A 245 -2.04 -14.94 13.28
N VAL A 246 -2.96 -14.32 12.54
CA VAL A 246 -2.90 -12.89 12.22
C VAL A 246 -3.22 -12.08 13.48
N ASP A 247 -2.39 -11.08 13.75
CA ASP A 247 -2.68 -10.01 14.71
C ASP A 247 -3.15 -8.76 13.97
N VAL A 248 -2.31 -8.26 13.05
CA VAL A 248 -2.62 -7.07 12.24
C VAL A 248 -2.29 -7.33 10.77
N ILE A 249 -3.19 -6.90 9.89
CA ILE A 249 -2.95 -6.76 8.45
C ILE A 249 -3.17 -5.29 8.10
N GLU A 250 -2.18 -4.68 7.45
CA GLU A 250 -2.28 -3.35 6.86
C GLU A 250 -1.96 -3.41 5.36
N VAL A 251 -2.75 -2.70 4.55
CA VAL A 251 -2.52 -2.60 3.12
C VAL A 251 -2.51 -1.14 2.68
N TRP A 252 -1.49 -0.82 1.89
CA TRP A 252 -1.24 0.50 1.35
C TRP A 252 -1.19 0.44 -0.17
N ALA A 253 -1.80 1.38 -0.87
CA ALA A 253 -1.54 1.59 -2.29
C ALA A 253 -0.26 2.41 -2.44
N LEU A 254 0.55 2.05 -3.43
CA LEU A 254 1.79 2.73 -3.73
C LEU A 254 1.58 3.67 -4.93
N GLY A 255 1.91 4.95 -4.74
CA GLY A 255 1.76 5.98 -5.75
C GLY A 255 0.36 6.60 -5.82
N PRO A 256 0.20 7.58 -6.74
CA PRO A 256 -1.03 8.35 -6.86
C PRO A 256 -2.20 7.43 -7.23
N GLU A 257 -3.39 7.81 -6.80
CA GLU A 257 -4.61 7.12 -7.19
C GLU A 257 -4.73 7.13 -8.72
N LYS A 258 -4.77 5.94 -9.33
CA LYS A 258 -5.11 5.80 -10.74
C LYS A 258 -6.54 6.30 -10.88
N ARG A 259 -6.70 7.54 -11.35
CA ARG A 259 -7.97 7.99 -11.91
C ARG A 259 -8.31 6.98 -13.00
N GLU A 260 -9.53 6.44 -12.99
CA GLU A 260 -10.04 5.77 -14.18
C GLU A 260 -9.87 6.76 -15.34
N GLU A 261 -8.84 6.57 -16.15
CA GLU A 261 -8.80 7.11 -17.50
C GLU A 261 -10.02 6.46 -18.16
N GLY A 262 -11.13 7.20 -18.19
CA GLY A 262 -12.19 6.90 -19.13
C GLY A 262 -11.54 6.88 -20.51
N ASP A 263 -11.86 5.86 -21.29
CA ASP A 263 -11.47 5.72 -22.70
C ASP A 263 -11.24 7.09 -23.37
N SER A 264 -9.98 7.43 -23.58
CA SER A 264 -9.56 8.39 -24.60
C SER A 264 -8.71 7.55 -25.56
N ASP A 265 -9.13 7.30 -26.80
CA ASP A 265 -9.34 8.34 -27.80
C ASP A 265 -10.45 7.99 -28.80
N GLU A 266 -11.56 8.73 -28.81
CA GLU A 266 -12.16 9.25 -30.04
C GLU A 266 -12.73 10.65 -29.75
N GLU A 267 -12.36 11.62 -30.57
CA GLU A 267 -12.96 12.95 -30.61
C GLU A 267 -14.48 12.82 -30.83
N GLY A 268 -15.29 13.04 -29.79
CA GLY A 268 -16.73 13.05 -29.93
C GLY A 268 -17.47 13.12 -28.60
N GLU A 269 -18.00 14.30 -28.28
CA GLU A 269 -19.14 14.55 -27.40
C GLU A 269 -19.17 13.90 -26.00
N LYS A 270 -19.04 14.77 -24.98
CA LYS A 270 -19.27 14.48 -23.55
C LYS A 270 -20.50 13.60 -23.33
N THR A 271 -20.32 12.33 -22.99
CA THR A 271 -21.34 11.54 -22.31
C THR A 271 -21.05 11.54 -20.81
N VAL A 272 -21.76 12.43 -20.11
CA VAL A 272 -21.95 12.36 -18.66
C VAL A 272 -22.35 10.93 -18.29
N LYS A 273 -21.64 10.31 -17.35
CA LYS A 273 -21.94 8.97 -16.81
C LYS A 273 -23.43 8.92 -16.44
N LYS A 274 -24.24 8.30 -17.31
CA LYS A 274 -25.68 8.12 -17.08
C LYS A 274 -25.84 7.15 -15.93
N SER A 275 -26.42 7.64 -14.84
CA SER A 275 -26.89 6.87 -13.69
C SER A 275 -27.50 5.54 -14.12
N ILE A 276 -27.16 4.48 -13.38
CA ILE A 276 -27.51 3.06 -13.60
C ILE A 276 -29.05 2.82 -13.72
N LEU A 277 -29.88 3.84 -13.50
CA LEU A 277 -31.33 3.82 -13.77
C LEU A 277 -31.73 4.03 -15.24
N GLN A 278 -30.82 4.39 -16.14
CA GLN A 278 -31.17 4.76 -17.52
C GLN A 278 -31.11 3.61 -18.54
N GLY A 279 -30.62 2.43 -18.13
CA GLY A 279 -30.46 1.27 -19.01
C GLY A 279 -31.67 0.35 -19.12
N ASN A 280 -32.72 0.53 -18.32
CA ASN A 280 -33.78 -0.47 -18.23
C ASN A 280 -35.18 0.15 -18.23
N THR A 281 -35.73 0.32 -19.44
CA THR A 281 -37.10 0.79 -19.70
C THR A 281 -38.15 -0.05 -18.96
N GLU A 282 -37.83 -1.32 -18.70
CA GLU A 282 -38.67 -2.25 -17.94
C GLU A 282 -38.75 -1.91 -16.45
N SER A 283 -37.63 -1.51 -15.83
CA SER A 283 -37.60 -1.10 -14.42
C SER A 283 -38.35 0.22 -14.18
N LYS A 284 -38.40 1.09 -15.20
CA LYS A 284 -39.15 2.35 -15.18
C LYS A 284 -40.67 2.11 -15.16
N ALA A 285 -41.16 1.18 -15.99
CA ALA A 285 -42.57 0.79 -16.01
C ALA A 285 -43.01 0.11 -14.70
N MET A 286 -42.10 -0.66 -14.07
CA MET A 286 -42.37 -1.34 -12.81
C MET A 286 -42.50 -0.37 -11.61
N LEU A 287 -41.69 0.68 -11.56
CA LEU A 287 -41.75 1.70 -10.49
C LEU A 287 -43.03 2.55 -10.55
N GLU A 288 -43.54 2.81 -11.75
CA GLU A 288 -44.77 3.56 -11.99
C GLU A 288 -46.02 2.73 -11.60
N LEU A 289 -46.00 1.42 -11.85
CA LEU A 289 -47.03 0.48 -11.39
C LEU A 289 -47.08 0.34 -9.86
N ILE A 290 -45.97 0.58 -9.16
CA ILE A 290 -45.86 0.50 -7.69
C ILE A 290 -46.25 1.82 -6.99
N GLY A 291 -46.57 2.88 -7.75
CA GLY A 291 -47.13 4.13 -7.21
C GLY A 291 -46.14 4.99 -6.40
N LYS A 292 -44.83 4.81 -6.57
CA LYS A 292 -43.81 5.68 -5.95
C LYS A 292 -43.45 6.82 -6.90
N THR A 293 -43.91 8.03 -6.58
CA THR A 293 -43.66 9.25 -7.35
C THR A 293 -42.25 9.81 -7.18
N ARG A 294 -41.79 10.52 -8.21
CA ARG A 294 -40.43 11.04 -8.45
C ARG A 294 -40.09 12.22 -7.52
N ALA A 295 -39.00 12.13 -6.77
CA ALA A 295 -38.52 13.21 -5.89
C ALA A 295 -37.28 13.96 -6.43
N SER A 296 -36.89 13.77 -7.71
CA SER A 296 -35.59 14.24 -8.22
C SER A 296 -35.65 15.10 -9.49
N GLU A 297 -36.84 15.54 -9.93
CA GLU A 297 -36.93 16.46 -11.09
C GLU A 297 -36.67 17.93 -10.71
N GLY A 298 -36.96 18.36 -9.47
CA GLY A 298 -36.81 19.78 -9.07
C GLY A 298 -35.37 20.25 -8.78
N PHE A 299 -34.42 19.34 -8.56
CA PHE A 299 -33.01 19.74 -8.34
C PHE A 299 -32.25 20.00 -9.65
N ARG A 300 -32.78 19.48 -10.77
CA ARG A 300 -32.13 19.55 -12.07
C ARG A 300 -32.34 20.90 -12.77
N GLU A 301 -33.53 21.48 -12.61
CA GLU A 301 -33.85 22.82 -13.15
C GLU A 301 -32.97 23.91 -12.52
N LEU A 302 -32.53 23.73 -11.26
CA LEU A 302 -31.65 24.68 -10.56
C LEU A 302 -30.19 24.59 -11.05
N GLU A 303 -29.69 23.39 -11.34
CA GLU A 303 -28.33 23.20 -11.86
C GLU A 303 -28.20 23.73 -13.31
N ASP A 304 -29.23 23.51 -14.14
CA ASP A 304 -29.26 23.98 -15.52
C ASP A 304 -29.32 25.52 -15.60
N GLU A 305 -30.07 26.18 -14.69
CA GLU A 305 -30.13 27.65 -14.60
C GLU A 305 -28.82 28.29 -14.11
N GLU A 306 -28.11 27.64 -13.17
CA GLU A 306 -26.80 28.12 -12.68
C GLU A 306 -25.70 27.99 -13.75
N GLU A 307 -25.69 26.90 -14.53
CA GLU A 307 -24.73 26.75 -15.63
C GLU A 307 -24.94 27.78 -16.74
N GLU A 308 -26.19 28.11 -17.07
CA GLU A 308 -26.52 29.08 -18.12
C GLU A 308 -26.09 30.51 -17.73
N GLN A 309 -26.28 30.90 -16.46
CA GLN A 309 -25.82 32.19 -15.94
C GLN A 309 -24.28 32.29 -15.93
N THR A 310 -23.60 31.18 -15.62
CA THR A 310 -22.14 31.16 -15.55
C THR A 310 -21.49 31.30 -16.94
N GLU A 311 -22.10 30.70 -17.97
CA GLU A 311 -21.65 30.83 -19.36
C GLU A 311 -21.95 32.21 -19.95
N GLU A 312 -23.05 32.86 -19.56
CA GLU A 312 -23.35 34.23 -19.99
C GLU A 312 -22.35 35.25 -19.42
N ILE A 313 -21.90 35.06 -18.17
CA ILE A 313 -20.88 35.90 -17.52
C ILE A 313 -19.52 35.75 -18.23
N LYS A 314 -19.12 34.52 -18.60
CA LYS A 314 -17.87 34.27 -19.35
C LYS A 314 -17.88 34.90 -20.74
N ARG A 315 -19.02 34.88 -21.44
CA ARG A 315 -19.17 35.55 -22.75
C ARG A 315 -19.02 37.07 -22.63
N LYS A 316 -19.58 37.68 -21.58
CA LYS A 316 -19.45 39.13 -21.34
C LYS A 316 -18.02 39.54 -20.96
N MET A 317 -17.30 38.73 -20.20
CA MET A 317 -15.89 39.00 -19.85
C MET A 317 -14.94 38.93 -21.07
N ASN A 318 -15.22 38.08 -22.05
CA ASN A 318 -14.38 37.94 -23.25
C ASN A 318 -14.60 39.03 -24.33
N THR A 319 -15.53 39.96 -24.12
CA THR A 319 -15.86 41.00 -25.10
C THR A 319 -15.31 42.38 -24.73
N ILE A 320 -14.55 42.50 -23.62
CA ILE A 320 -13.96 43.79 -23.21
C ILE A 320 -12.66 44.02 -24.01
N PRO A 321 -12.55 45.11 -24.81
CA PRO A 321 -11.32 45.42 -25.52
C PRO A 321 -10.22 45.82 -24.52
N LYS A 322 -9.03 45.22 -24.63
CA LYS A 322 -7.84 45.63 -23.88
C LYS A 322 -7.53 47.10 -24.19
N LEU A 323 -7.79 47.99 -23.24
CA LEU A 323 -7.32 49.36 -23.25
C LEU A 323 -6.13 49.47 -22.29
N LEU A 324 -4.98 49.81 -22.91
CA LEU A 324 -3.64 50.09 -22.36
C LEU A 324 -2.83 48.89 -21.85
#